data_AF-A0A7C7Q0F9-F1
#
_entry.id   AF-A0A7C7Q0F9-F1
#
_cell.length_a   1.000
_cell.length_b   1.000
_cell.length_c   1.000
_cell.angle_alpha   90.00
_cell.angle_beta   90.00
_cell.angle_gamma   90.00
#
_symmetry.space_group_name_H-M   'P 1'
#
loop_
_entity.id
_entity.type
_entity.pdbx_description
1 polymer ?
#
loop_
_entity_poly.entity_id
_entity_poly.type
_entity_poly.pdbx_seq_one_letter_code
_entity_poly.pdbx_strand_id
1 'polypeptide(L)' 'MDEGRLSQIEEVAEQLSAMGLGEVETLGSIGAITGRVSPALLVKLRSIPGVAAIEPSGSVQIAPPESDIQ' A
#
# COMPACT_ATOMS: atom_id res chain seq x y z
N MET A 1 -5.43 -0.34 20.92
CA MET A 1 -5.76 -0.60 19.51
C MET A 1 -7.24 -0.32 19.39
N ASP A 2 -7.62 0.82 18.82
CA ASP A 2 -9.04 1.21 18.68
C ASP A 2 -9.71 0.37 17.59
N GLU A 3 -10.63 -0.49 17.99
CA GLU A 3 -11.30 -1.51 17.13
C GLU A 3 -11.97 -0.89 15.89
N GLY A 4 -12.57 0.30 16.02
CA GLY A 4 -13.20 1.00 14.90
C GLY A 4 -12.24 1.49 13.81
N ARG A 5 -10.98 1.74 14.15
CA ARG A 5 -9.95 2.10 13.16
C ARG A 5 -9.52 0.90 12.33
N LEU A 6 -9.57 -0.30 12.91
CA LEU A 6 -9.27 -1.54 12.21
C LEU A 6 -10.39 -1.88 11.21
N SER A 7 -11.66 -1.77 11.63
CA SER A 7 -12.79 -2.00 10.72
C SER A 7 -12.80 -1.06 9.51
N GLN A 8 -12.44 0.22 9.71
CA GLN A 8 -12.38 1.19 8.62
C GLN A 8 -11.29 0.85 7.59
N ILE A 9 -10.10 0.42 8.04
CA ILE A 9 -9.02 0.11 7.09
C ILE A 9 -9.30 -1.17 6.30
N GLU A 10 -9.97 -2.15 6.91
CA GLU A 10 -10.42 -3.36 6.22
C GLU A 10 -11.45 -3.03 5.13
N GLU A 11 -12.42 -2.15 5.41
CA GLU A 11 -13.40 -1.70 4.41
C GLU A 11 -12.74 -0.98 3.23
N VAL A 12 -11.72 -0.15 3.49
CA VAL A 12 -10.94 0.51 2.44
C VAL A 12 -10.13 -0.51 1.63
N ALA A 13 -9.56 -1.52 2.28
CA ALA A 13 -8.81 -2.59 1.62
C ALA A 13 -9.70 -3.40 0.65
N GLU A 14 -10.94 -3.71 1.05
CA GLU A 14 -11.92 -4.37 0.18
C GLU A 14 -12.27 -3.53 -1.05
N GLN A 15 -12.48 -2.22 -0.88
CA GLN A 15 -12.75 -1.30 -1.98
C GLN A 15 -11.56 -1.18 -2.95
N LEU A 16 -10.34 -1.10 -2.41
CA LEU A 16 -9.11 -1.08 -3.22
C LEU A 16 -8.96 -2.38 -4.03
N SER A 17 -9.25 -3.53 -3.41
CA SER A 17 -9.22 -4.84 -4.09
C SER A 17 -10.22 -4.91 -5.23
N ALA A 18 -11.48 -4.49 -4.99
CA ALA A 18 -12.53 -4.43 -6.01
C ALA A 18 -12.17 -3.53 -7.21
N MET A 19 -11.33 -2.51 -6.98
CA MET A 19 -10.83 -1.59 -8.01
C MET A 19 -9.58 -2.09 -8.75
N GLY A 20 -9.06 -3.27 -8.39
CA GLY A 20 -7.95 -3.93 -9.07
C GLY A 20 -6.61 -3.86 -8.35
N LEU A 21 -6.57 -3.49 -7.08
CA LEU A 21 -5.37 -3.69 -6.24
C LEU A 21 -5.24 -5.19 -5.92
N GLY A 22 -4.19 -5.82 -6.44
CA GLY A 22 -3.81 -7.20 -6.11
C GLY A 22 -2.84 -7.26 -4.93
N GLU A 23 -2.69 -8.44 -4.33
CA GLU A 23 -1.76 -8.67 -3.20
C GLU A 23 -1.96 -7.67 -2.06
N VAL A 24 -3.22 -7.44 -1.70
CA VAL A 24 -3.60 -6.48 -0.68
C VAL A 24 -3.12 -6.98 0.69
N GLU A 25 -2.25 -6.21 1.33
CA GLU A 25 -1.84 -6.41 2.71
C GLU A 25 -2.14 -5.17 3.54
N THR A 26 -2.71 -5.37 4.73
CA THR A 26 -3.13 -4.28 5.62
C THR A 26 -2.22 -4.21 6.84
N LEU A 27 -1.53 -3.08 6.99
CA LEU A 27 -0.75 -2.76 8.18
C LEU A 27 -1.60 -1.90 9.12
N GLY A 28 -2.61 -2.53 9.72
CA GLY A 28 -3.68 -1.86 10.48
C GLY A 28 -3.20 -0.99 11.65
N SER A 29 -2.07 -1.33 12.28
CA SER A 29 -1.52 -0.52 13.37
C SER A 29 -1.08 0.88 12.94
N ILE A 30 -0.63 1.04 11.68
CA ILE A 30 -0.11 2.29 11.13
C ILE A 30 -1.01 2.92 10.06
N GLY A 31 -2.13 2.29 9.71
CA GLY A 31 -3.06 2.86 8.75
C GLY A 31 -2.66 2.68 7.28
N ALA A 32 -1.79 1.71 6.97
CA ALA A 32 -1.28 1.52 5.61
C ALA A 32 -1.85 0.27 4.94
N ILE A 33 -2.05 0.36 3.63
CA ILE A 33 -2.46 -0.75 2.76
C ILE A 33 -1.44 -0.82 1.62
N THR A 34 -0.86 -1.99 1.38
CA THR A 34 0.09 -2.23 0.28
C THR A 34 -0.54 -3.18 -0.74
N GLY A 35 -0.02 -3.16 -1.96
CA GLY A 35 -0.46 -4.06 -3.02
C GLY A 35 0.13 -3.69 -4.37
N ARG A 36 -0.21 -4.48 -5.39
CA ARG A 36 0.20 -4.26 -6.78
C ARG A 36 -0.98 -3.83 -7.63
N VAL A 37 -0.78 -2.77 -8.41
CA VAL A 37 -1.80 -2.24 -9.32
C VAL A 37 -1.12 -1.69 -10.57
N SER A 38 -1.83 -1.73 -11.70
CA SER A 38 -1.39 -1.01 -12.90
C SER A 38 -1.35 0.51 -12.63
N PRO A 39 -0.31 1.23 -13.11
CA PRO A 39 -0.17 2.67 -12.86
C PRO A 39 -1.35 3.50 -13.38
N ALA A 40 -2.04 3.03 -14.43
CA ALA A 40 -3.24 3.66 -14.97
C ALA A 40 -4.43 3.71 -13.99
N LEU A 41 -4.44 2.87 -12.95
CA LEU A 41 -5.49 2.82 -11.94
C LEU A 41 -5.17 3.65 -10.69
N LEU A 42 -3.93 4.15 -10.53
CA LEU A 42 -3.52 4.92 -9.34
C LEU A 42 -4.42 6.13 -9.09
N VAL A 43 -4.79 6.86 -10.15
CA VAL A 43 -5.69 8.01 -10.05
C VAL A 43 -7.07 7.61 -9.53
N LYS A 44 -7.58 6.44 -9.93
CA LYS A 44 -8.88 5.92 -9.47
C LYS A 44 -8.81 5.51 -8.00
N LEU A 45 -7.75 4.82 -7.59
CA LEU A 45 -7.57 4.42 -6.20
C LEU A 45 -7.51 5.62 -5.25
N ARG A 46 -6.90 6.74 -5.69
CA ARG A 46 -6.81 7.98 -4.89
C ARG A 46 -8.18 8.63 -4.64
N SER A 47 -9.20 8.28 -5.40
CA SER A 47 -10.56 8.80 -5.22
C SER A 47 -11.39 8.01 -4.20
N ILE A 48 -10.87 6.90 -3.64
CA ILE A 48 -11.58 6.14 -2.62
C ILE A 48 -11.62 6.94 -1.31
N PRO A 49 -12.81 7.15 -0.72
CA PRO A 49 -12.93 7.77 0.60
C PRO A 49 -12.09 7.01 1.65
N GLY A 50 -11.31 7.75 2.44
CA GLY A 50 -10.39 7.15 3.43
C GLY A 50 -8.96 6.97 2.93
N VAL A 51 -8.69 7.07 1.62
CA VAL A 51 -7.33 7.12 1.08
C VAL A 51 -6.77 8.54 1.22
N ALA A 52 -5.82 8.72 2.13
CA ALA A 52 -5.16 10.01 2.32
C ALA A 52 -4.07 10.29 1.26
N ALA A 53 -3.30 9.27 0.89
CA ALA A 53 -2.22 9.35 -0.08
C ALA A 53 -1.96 7.98 -0.71
N ILE A 54 -1.31 7.98 -1.88
CA ILE A 54 -0.78 6.78 -2.52
C ILE A 54 0.67 7.04 -2.89
N GLU A 55 1.57 6.20 -2.39
CA GLU A 55 2.99 6.27 -2.70
C GLU A 55 3.39 5.06 -3.55
N PRO A 56 3.95 5.27 -4.76
CA PRO A 56 4.50 4.17 -5.54
C PRO A 56 5.71 3.58 -4.82
N SER A 57 5.72 2.27 -4.62
CA SER A 57 6.87 1.59 -4.02
C SER A 57 8.09 1.73 -4.95
N GLY A 58 9.19 2.26 -4.42
CA GLY A 58 10.48 2.29 -5.10
C GLY A 58 11.25 0.99 -4.91
N SER A 59 12.17 0.69 -5.82
CA SER A 59 13.15 -0.38 -5.62
C SER A 59 14.29 0.16 -4.77
N VAL A 60 14.41 -0.30 -3.52
CA VAL A 60 15.61 -0.05 -2.71
C VAL A 60 16.60 -1.18 -3.00
N GLN A 61 17.57 -0.92 -3.87
CA GLN A 61 18.70 -1.81 -4.05
C GLN A 61 19.67 -1.55 -2.90
N ILE A 62 19.63 -2.38 -1.85
CA ILE A 62 20.73 -2.41 -0.89
C ILE A 62 21.91 -3.02 -1.64
N ALA A 63 22.95 -2.23 -1.89
CA ALA A 63 24.18 -2.74 -2.49
C ALA A 63 24.70 -3.90 -1.61
N PRO A 64 25.15 -5.01 -2.21
CA PRO A 64 25.71 -6.11 -1.43
C PRO A 64 26.88 -5.60 -0.56
N PRO A 65 27.03 -6.12 0.67
CA PRO A 65 28.03 -5.63 1.63
C PRO A 65 29.50 -5.87 1.21
N GLU A 66 29.74 -6.58 0.10
CA GLU A 66 31.07 -6.94 -0.40
C GLU A 66 31.44 -6.09 -1.63
N SER A 67 31.33 -4.77 -1.53
CA SER A 67 32.08 -3.91 -2.46
C SER A 67 33.53 -3.94 -2.00
N ASP A 68 34.35 -4.74 -2.68
CA ASP A 68 35.80 -4.79 -2.53
C ASP A 68 36.38 -3.42 -2.18
N ILE A 69 36.97 -3.31 -0.99
CA ILE A 69 38.00 -2.30 -0.74
C ILE A 69 39.21 -2.77 -1.53
N GLN A 70 39.48 -2.14 -2.67
CA GLN A 70 40.76 -2.25 -3.39
C GLN A 70 41.30 -0.87 -3.73
#